data_AF-A0A2W6SKA6-F1
#
_entry.id   AF-A0A2W6SKA6-F1
#
_cell.length_a   1.000
_cell.length_b   1.000
_cell.length_c   1.000
_cell.angle_alpha   90.00
_cell.angle_beta   90.00
_cell.angle_gamma   90.00
#
_symmetry.space_group_name_H-M   'P 1'
#
loop_
_entity.id
_entity.type
_entity.pdbx_description
1 polymer ?
#
loop_
_entity_poly.entity_id
_entity_poly.type
_entity_poly.pdbx_seq_one_letter_code
_entity_poly.pdbx_strand_id
1 'polypeptide(L)'
;MTNYDYPNLTLRETVEASLDYIVALIANIKALEEETRTSRSNTSLDNATYQTVDMQITNFLGSATLLEVEKTRLESIIANWNEKEAE
;
A
#
# COMPACT_ATOMS: atom_id res chain seq x y z
N MET A 1 -21.11 -7.76 -2.38
CA MET A 1 -20.40 -7.49 -1.11
C MET A 1 -20.53 -8.74 -0.28
N THR A 2 -19.44 -9.47 -0.06
CA THR A 2 -19.40 -10.59 0.88
C THR A 2 -19.53 -10.03 2.28
N ASN A 3 -20.57 -10.44 3.02
CA ASN A 3 -20.75 -10.05 4.43
C ASN A 3 -19.58 -10.61 5.23
N TYR A 4 -18.64 -9.76 5.63
CA TYR A 4 -17.61 -10.07 6.60
C TYR A 4 -18.16 -10.03 8.02
N ASP A 5 -19.45 -10.31 8.24
CA ASP A 5 -20.05 -10.01 9.54
C ASP A 5 -19.56 -10.91 10.66
N TYR A 6 -19.05 -12.10 10.34
CA TYR A 6 -18.48 -13.10 11.26
C TYR A 6 -17.44 -13.95 10.54
N PRO A 7 -16.14 -13.61 10.60
CA PRO A 7 -15.12 -14.41 9.94
C PRO A 7 -14.87 -15.69 10.73
N ASN A 8 -14.62 -16.79 10.03
CA ASN A 8 -13.93 -17.90 10.68
C ASN A 8 -12.45 -17.52 10.91
N LEU A 9 -11.76 -18.21 11.81
CA LEU A 9 -10.37 -17.91 12.19
C LEU A 9 -9.44 -17.80 10.96
N THR A 10 -9.56 -18.73 10.01
CA THR A 10 -8.74 -18.74 8.79
C THR A 10 -8.96 -17.50 7.91
N LEU A 11 -10.20 -17.02 7.79
CA LEU A 11 -10.49 -15.79 7.06
C LEU A 11 -9.90 -14.57 7.77
N ARG A 12 -9.96 -14.54 9.10
CA ARG A 12 -9.39 -13.47 9.91
C ARG A 12 -7.86 -13.39 9.77
N GLU A 13 -7.18 -14.53 9.96
CA GLU A 13 -5.73 -14.65 9.77
C GLU A 13 -5.29 -14.21 8.37
N THR A 14 -6.07 -14.56 7.35
CA THR A 14 -5.80 -14.16 5.95
C THR A 14 -5.89 -12.65 5.77
N VAL A 15 -6.88 -12.00 6.39
CA VAL A 15 -7.06 -10.53 6.29
C VAL A 15 -5.97 -9.79 7.06
N GLU A 16 -5.60 -10.26 8.25
CA GLU A 16 -4.51 -9.70 9.05
C GLU A 16 -3.15 -9.84 8.33
N ALA A 17 -2.85 -11.03 7.79
CA ALA A 17 -1.64 -11.22 6.99
C ALA A 17 -1.64 -10.33 5.72
N SER A 18 -2.79 -10.17 5.06
CA SER A 18 -2.91 -9.28 3.90
C SER A 18 -2.62 -7.82 4.26
N LEU A 19 -3.08 -7.37 5.43
CA LEU A 19 -2.77 -6.03 5.95
C LEU A 19 -1.26 -5.86 6.14
N ASP A 20 -0.59 -6.82 6.78
CA ASP A 20 0.86 -6.78 6.98
C ASP A 20 1.62 -6.69 5.65
N TYR A 21 1.23 -7.49 4.65
CA TYR A 21 1.83 -7.42 3.32
C TYR A 21 1.61 -6.06 2.64
N ILE A 22 0.41 -5.49 2.74
CA ILE A 22 0.11 -4.17 2.18
C ILE A 22 0.95 -3.08 2.84
N VAL A 23 1.07 -3.10 4.17
CA VAL A 23 1.91 -2.16 4.91
C VAL A 23 3.37 -2.25 4.46
N ALA A 24 3.89 -3.47 4.30
CA ALA A 24 5.24 -3.69 3.78
C ALA A 24 5.41 -3.18 2.34
N LEU A 25 4.44 -3.42 1.46
CA LEU A 25 4.46 -2.93 0.08
C LEU A 25 4.44 -1.40 0.00
N ILE A 26 3.61 -0.73 0.81
CA ILE A 26 3.59 0.74 0.90
C ILE A 26 4.97 1.27 1.29
N ALA A 27 5.59 0.69 2.31
CA ALA A 27 6.92 1.09 2.77
C ALA A 27 7.97 0.90 1.67
N ASN A 28 7.96 -0.23 0.98
CA ASN A 28 8.88 -0.53 -0.12
C ASN A 28 8.71 0.42 -1.30
N ILE A 29 7.48 0.76 -1.68
CA ILE A 29 7.21 1.72 -2.77
C ILE A 29 7.70 3.11 -2.39
N LYS A 30 7.45 3.57 -1.16
CA LYS A 30 7.94 4.87 -0.68
C LYS A 30 9.48 4.91 -0.67
N ALA A 31 10.14 3.82 -0.26
CA ALA A 31 11.60 3.73 -0.29
C ALA A 31 12.16 3.77 -1.73
N LEU A 32 11.56 3.00 -2.65
CA LEU A 32 11.97 2.98 -4.06
C LEU A 32 11.76 4.34 -4.74
N GLU A 33 10.66 5.01 -4.42
CA GLU A 33 10.34 6.34 -4.93
C GLU A 33 11.37 7.38 -4.51
N GLU A 34 11.76 7.39 -3.24
CA GLU A 34 12.79 8.28 -2.71
C GLU A 34 14.18 7.96 -3.28
N GLU A 35 14.54 6.68 -3.40
CA GLU A 35 15.78 6.26 -4.06
C GLU A 35 15.84 6.74 -5.51
N THR A 36 14.72 6.61 -6.24
CA THR A 36 14.60 7.05 -7.62
C THR A 36 14.73 8.58 -7.73
N ARG A 37 14.09 9.34 -6.84
CA ARG A 37 14.23 10.81 -6.78
C ARG A 37 15.67 11.23 -6.50
N THR A 38 16.33 10.55 -5.56
CA THR A 38 17.72 10.83 -5.18
C THR A 38 18.67 10.54 -6.33
N SER A 39 18.52 9.38 -6.98
CA SER A 39 19.33 8.98 -8.13
C SER A 39 19.18 9.95 -9.31
N ARG A 40 17.93 10.35 -9.62
CA ARG A 40 17.63 11.37 -10.64
C ARG A 40 18.32 12.69 -10.34
N SER A 41 18.29 13.14 -9.08
CA SER A 41 18.86 14.43 -8.67
C SER A 41 20.38 14.45 -8.69
N ASN A 42 21.02 13.28 -8.51
CA ASN A 42 22.47 13.13 -8.49
C ASN A 42 23.09 12.78 -9.86
N THR A 43 22.26 12.56 -10.87
CA THR A 43 22.70 12.11 -12.21
C THR A 43 22.38 13.17 -13.26
N SER A 44 23.33 13.48 -14.13
CA SER A 44 23.03 14.28 -15.33
C SER A 44 22.29 13.40 -16.34
N LEU A 45 20.99 13.66 -16.51
CA LEU A 45 20.12 12.99 -17.45
C LEU A 45 19.76 13.93 -18.59
N ASP A 46 19.57 13.40 -19.80
CA ASP A 46 18.91 14.16 -20.86
C ASP A 46 17.43 14.39 -20.52
N ASN A 47 16.81 15.36 -21.18
CA ASN A 47 15.44 15.78 -20.85
C ASN A 47 14.41 14.66 -21.04
N ALA A 48 14.58 13.78 -22.03
CA ALA A 48 13.62 12.69 -22.28
C ALA A 48 13.72 11.62 -21.18
N THR A 49 14.94 11.27 -20.78
CA THR A 49 15.17 10.37 -19.64
C THR A 49 14.64 10.97 -18.34
N TYR A 50 14.88 12.27 -18.11
CA TYR A 50 14.36 12.97 -16.92
C TYR A 50 12.83 12.88 -16.83
N GLN A 51 12.11 13.19 -17.92
CA GLN A 51 10.65 13.11 -17.97
C GLN A 51 10.13 11.68 -17.74
N THR A 52 10.85 10.67 -18.25
CA THR A 52 10.49 9.26 -18.04
C THR A 52 10.60 8.88 -16.57
N VAL A 53 11.66 9.30 -15.88
CA VAL A 53 11.84 9.05 -14.44
C VAL A 53 10.76 9.76 -13.61
N ASP A 54 10.40 11.00 -13.97
CA ASP A 54 9.31 11.74 -13.30
C ASP A 54 7.96 11.02 -13.41
N MET A 55 7.68 10.44 -14.57
CA MET A 55 6.48 9.63 -14.78
C MET A 55 6.50 8.37 -13.91
N GLN A 56 7.65 7.70 -13.77
CA GLN A 56 7.76 6.53 -12.89
C GLN A 56 7.55 6.88 -11.41
N ILE A 57 8.11 7.99 -10.94
CA ILE A 57 7.86 8.52 -9.59
C ILE A 57 6.36 8.76 -9.37
N THR A 58 5.66 9.31 -10.36
CA THR A 58 4.21 9.52 -10.29
C THR A 58 3.45 8.19 -10.19
N ASN A 59 3.87 7.16 -10.94
CA ASN A 59 3.28 5.82 -10.88
C ASN A 59 3.47 5.16 -9.50
N PHE A 60 4.64 5.35 -8.88
CA PHE A 60 4.89 4.86 -7.51
C PHE A 60 3.95 5.53 -6.50
N LEU A 61 3.79 6.85 -6.55
CA LEU A 61 2.86 7.58 -5.70
C LEU A 61 1.41 7.14 -5.89
N GLY A 62 0.98 6.92 -7.13
CA GLY A 62 -0.36 6.40 -7.45
C GLY A 62 -0.57 4.99 -6.87
N SER A 63 0.43 4.12 -7.01
CA SER A 63 0.38 2.74 -6.48
C SER A 63 0.32 2.73 -4.95
N ALA A 64 1.14 3.55 -4.28
CA ALA A 64 1.11 3.71 -2.83
C ALA A 64 -0.27 4.20 -2.36
N THR A 65 -0.88 5.15 -3.07
CA THR A 65 -2.22 5.68 -2.74
C THR A 65 -3.29 4.59 -2.79
N LEU A 66 -3.28 3.74 -3.83
CA LEU A 66 -4.23 2.63 -3.95
C LEU A 66 -4.07 1.61 -2.82
N LEU A 67 -2.82 1.34 -2.43
CA LEU A 67 -2.53 0.44 -1.30
C LEU A 67 -2.96 1.05 0.05
N GLU A 68 -2.82 2.36 0.26
CA GLU A 68 -3.29 3.03 1.49
C GLU A 68 -4.83 2.97 1.61
N VAL A 69 -5.56 3.06 0.49
CA VAL A 69 -7.01 2.84 0.46
C VAL A 69 -7.36 1.42 0.87
N GLU A 70 -6.65 0.42 0.33
CA GLU A 70 -6.88 -0.98 0.69
C GLU A 70 -6.50 -1.28 2.14
N LYS A 71 -5.38 -0.73 2.63
CA LYS A 71 -4.98 -0.76 4.04
C LYS A 71 -6.12 -0.28 4.94
N THR A 72 -6.67 0.90 4.63
CA THR A 72 -7.80 1.48 5.37
C THR A 72 -9.03 0.57 5.36
N ARG A 73 -9.30 -0.09 4.21
CA ARG A 73 -10.41 -1.04 4.07
C ARG A 73 -10.22 -2.26 4.97
N LEU A 74 -9.03 -2.85 5.00
CA LEU A 74 -8.73 -4.02 5.84
C LEU A 74 -8.73 -3.66 7.33
N GLU A 75 -8.16 -2.52 7.71
CA GLU A 75 -8.21 -1.99 9.08
C GLU A 75 -9.66 -1.81 9.55
N SER A 76 -10.54 -1.30 8.68
CA SER A 76 -11.97 -1.16 8.98
C SER A 76 -12.67 -2.52 9.16
N ILE A 77 -12.31 -3.53 8.37
CA ILE A 77 -12.86 -4.89 8.52
C ILE A 77 -12.45 -5.48 9.87
N ILE A 78 -11.17 -5.40 10.23
CA ILE A 78 -10.65 -5.93 11.49
C ILE A 78 -11.27 -5.19 12.68
N ALA A 79 -11.42 -3.87 12.59
CA ALA A 79 -12.09 -3.08 13.63
C ALA A 79 -13.54 -3.55 13.87
N ASN A 80 -14.30 -3.80 12.80
CA ASN A 80 -15.67 -4.31 12.90
C ASN A 80 -15.73 -5.68 13.60
N TRP A 81 -14.78 -6.57 13.31
CA TRP A 81 -14.69 -7.87 13.98
C TRP A 81 -14.37 -7.73 15.46
N ASN A 82 -13.42 -6.86 15.82
CA ASN A 82 -13.06 -6.59 17.20
C ASN A 82 -14.24 -6.02 18.01
N GLU A 83 -15.04 -5.14 17.41
CA GLU A 83 -16.24 -4.59 18.05
C GLU A 83 -17.27 -5.68 18.32
N LYS A 84 -17.56 -6.55 17.34
CA LYS A 84 -18.52 -7.65 17.50
C LYS A 84 -18.07 -8.74 18.47
N GLU A 85 -16.77 -8.99 18.60
CA GLU A 85 -16.22 -9.93 19.59
C GLU A 85 -16.30 -9.38 21.03
N ALA A 86 -16.45 -8.07 21.19
CA ALA A 86 -16.56 -7.41 22.49
C ALA A 86 -18.01 -7.27 22.99
N GLU A 87 -19.00 -7.51 22.12
CA GLU A 87 -20.45 -7.55 22.44
C GLU A 87 -20.88 -8.90 23.03
#